data_AF-A0AAE0QB18-F1
#
_entry.id   AF-A0AAE0QB18-F1
#
_cell.length_a   1.000
_cell.length_b   1.000
_cell.length_c   1.000
_cell.angle_alpha   90.00
_cell.angle_beta   90.00
_cell.angle_gamma   90.00
#
_symmetry.space_group_name_H-M   'P 1'
#
loop_
_entity.id
_entity.type
_entity.pdbx_description
1 polymer ?
#
loop_
_entity_poly.entity_id
_entity_poly.type
_entity_poly.pdbx_seq_one_letter_code
_entity_poly.pdbx_strand_id
1 'polypeptide(L)'
;MGKFGVKQRNLEGQMVVDFAKRMDMAVVNTYFQKREEHRVTYKSGDLRRSSFYFSYMYEEVRSSREVVQDMYERSRTVVRCAVGQTEEFKVEVGLHQGSALSPFLFAIVMDQLSEEVRQESPWTMMFVDDIVICSESREQVEENLERWRFELERRGMKVSCSKTEYMCVNEREGSGTVRLQGEEVKKVQEFKYLGSTVQSNGECGKEVKKRVQAVPKHPSPKCLNDYRPVALTPIVMKCFKRLVLARFKKCPPPTLDPHQFAYRSNRSTEDAVSTVLHSVLTHLDNNNTHAHVLFVDFSSTFNTVIPSKLTTKLGDLGINTSLHNWIMDFLTNRPQHVRSGHKCSTTITLNTGVPQGCVLSPLLYSLFTHGSNSIIKFADDTTVIGLISDNDEIA
;
A
#
# COMPACT_ATOMS: atom_id res chain seq x y z
N MET A 1 11.86 4.89 -29.09
CA MET A 1 10.75 5.86 -29.31
C MET A 1 9.77 5.26 -30.30
N GLY A 2 8.46 5.42 -30.07
CA GLY A 2 7.42 4.76 -30.86
C GLY A 2 7.22 5.27 -32.29
N LYS A 3 6.37 4.57 -33.04
CA LYS A 3 6.10 4.72 -34.48
C LYS A 3 5.44 6.06 -34.85
N PHE A 4 4.76 6.70 -33.90
CA PHE A 4 4.03 7.95 -34.10
C PHE A 4 4.75 9.08 -33.34
N GLY A 5 5.67 9.75 -34.03
CA GLY A 5 6.55 10.78 -33.45
C GLY A 5 5.80 11.89 -32.70
N VAL A 6 6.50 12.51 -31.75
CA VAL A 6 5.97 13.56 -30.86
C VAL A 6 5.91 14.90 -31.60
N LYS A 7 4.73 15.55 -31.67
CA LYS A 7 4.56 16.95 -32.15
C LYS A 7 5.27 17.96 -31.20
N GLN A 8 5.05 19.26 -31.39
CA GLN A 8 5.60 20.35 -30.56
C GLN A 8 5.34 20.10 -29.05
N ARG A 9 6.39 20.12 -28.24
CA ARG A 9 6.36 19.78 -26.80
C ARG A 9 6.43 21.04 -25.95
N ASN A 10 5.66 21.07 -24.86
CA ASN A 10 5.90 22.02 -23.78
C ASN A 10 7.14 21.60 -22.97
N LEU A 11 7.61 22.47 -22.08
CA LEU A 11 8.82 22.22 -21.27
C LEU A 11 8.72 20.92 -20.46
N GLU A 12 7.59 20.69 -19.80
CA GLU A 12 7.31 19.48 -19.01
C GLU A 12 7.38 18.20 -19.87
N GLY A 13 6.76 18.20 -21.05
CA GLY A 13 6.78 17.07 -21.99
C GLY A 13 8.15 16.83 -22.61
N GLN A 14 8.98 17.87 -22.75
CA GLN A 14 10.37 17.74 -23.18
C GLN A 14 11.23 17.11 -22.08
N MET A 15 11.07 17.54 -20.82
CA MET A 15 11.77 16.93 -19.67
C MET A 15 11.44 15.44 -19.52
N VAL A 16 10.17 15.07 -19.68
CA VAL A 16 9.70 13.67 -19.65
C VAL A 16 10.36 12.82 -20.73
N VAL A 17 10.47 13.36 -21.95
CA VAL A 17 11.09 12.67 -23.07
C VAL A 17 12.60 12.55 -22.88
N ASP A 18 13.25 13.60 -22.39
CA ASP A 18 14.70 13.59 -22.15
C ASP A 18 15.05 12.62 -21.02
N PHE A 19 14.22 12.55 -19.97
CA PHE A 19 14.31 11.53 -18.93
C PHE A 19 14.20 10.12 -19.53
N ALA A 20 13.14 9.85 -20.31
CA ALA A 20 12.94 8.54 -20.91
C ALA A 20 14.10 8.14 -21.84
N LYS A 21 14.61 9.06 -22.66
CA LYS A 21 15.80 8.82 -23.51
C LYS A 21 17.06 8.54 -22.71
N ARG A 22 17.28 9.25 -21.59
CA ARG A 22 18.46 9.05 -20.73
C ARG A 22 18.44 7.70 -20.02
N MET A 23 17.25 7.16 -19.78
CA MET A 23 17.02 5.91 -19.06
C MET A 23 16.77 4.71 -19.98
N ASP A 24 16.97 4.88 -21.30
CA ASP A 24 16.60 3.92 -22.35
C ASP A 24 15.15 3.38 -22.23
N MET A 25 14.25 4.23 -21.70
CA MET A 25 12.84 3.91 -21.51
C MET A 25 12.01 4.28 -22.74
N ALA A 26 10.93 3.52 -22.94
CA ALA A 26 9.92 3.83 -23.94
C ALA A 26 8.76 4.62 -23.33
N VAL A 27 8.49 5.81 -23.89
CA VAL A 27 7.23 6.53 -23.62
C VAL A 27 6.13 5.86 -24.42
N VAL A 28 5.31 5.02 -23.77
CA VAL A 28 4.25 4.21 -24.41
C VAL A 28 3.24 5.08 -25.14
N ASN A 29 3.01 6.29 -24.65
CA ASN A 29 2.13 7.27 -25.27
C ASN A 29 2.52 7.65 -26.71
N THR A 30 3.75 7.32 -27.15
CA THR A 30 4.28 7.57 -28.51
C THR A 30 4.14 6.38 -29.46
N TYR A 31 3.64 5.24 -28.97
CA TYR A 31 3.41 4.03 -29.77
C TYR A 31 1.98 3.94 -30.34
N PHE A 32 1.06 4.79 -29.89
CA PHE A 32 -0.34 4.78 -30.31
C PHE A 32 -0.75 6.06 -31.06
N GLN A 33 -1.52 5.92 -32.13
CA GLN A 33 -2.06 7.07 -32.87
C GLN A 33 -3.30 7.64 -32.18
N LYS A 34 -3.15 8.76 -31.46
CA LYS A 34 -4.31 9.44 -30.83
C LYS A 34 -5.09 10.30 -31.82
N ARG A 35 -6.40 10.06 -31.91
CA ARG A 35 -7.39 10.97 -32.52
C ARG A 35 -7.31 12.35 -31.87
N GLU A 36 -7.61 13.41 -32.64
CA GLU A 36 -7.38 14.78 -32.19
C GLU A 36 -8.22 15.13 -30.96
N GLU A 37 -9.47 14.64 -30.88
CA GLU A 37 -10.32 14.77 -29.70
C GLU A 37 -9.76 14.11 -28.41
N HIS A 38 -8.95 13.06 -28.53
CA HIS A 38 -8.41 12.28 -27.40
C HIS A 38 -7.04 12.76 -26.92
N ARG A 39 -6.48 13.82 -27.53
CA ARG A 39 -5.20 14.43 -27.12
C ARG A 39 -5.31 15.23 -25.84
N VAL A 40 -6.53 15.59 -25.44
CA VAL A 40 -6.85 16.34 -24.23
C VAL A 40 -7.61 15.43 -23.29
N THR A 41 -6.93 14.88 -22.29
CA THR A 41 -7.53 13.94 -21.32
C THR A 41 -8.32 14.70 -20.25
N TYR A 42 -8.01 15.98 -20.03
CA TYR A 42 -8.69 16.84 -19.06
C TYR A 42 -8.60 18.32 -19.49
N LYS A 43 -9.68 19.08 -19.28
CA LYS A 43 -9.76 20.52 -19.58
C LYS A 43 -10.16 21.28 -18.31
N SER A 44 -9.30 22.17 -17.84
CA SER A 44 -9.57 23.03 -16.68
C SER A 44 -8.98 24.41 -16.95
N GLY A 45 -9.84 25.37 -17.27
CA GLY A 45 -9.44 26.68 -17.81
C GLY A 45 -8.69 26.55 -19.15
N ASP A 46 -7.71 27.42 -19.37
CA ASP A 46 -6.90 27.47 -20.60
C ASP A 46 -5.78 26.40 -20.66
N LEU A 47 -5.55 25.66 -19.58
CA LEU A 47 -4.51 24.62 -19.53
C LEU A 47 -5.04 23.28 -20.02
N ARG A 48 -4.37 22.73 -21.04
CA ARG A 48 -4.60 21.38 -21.59
C ARG A 48 -3.49 20.46 -21.09
N ARG A 49 -3.85 19.36 -20.41
CA ARG A 49 -2.87 18.33 -19.98
C ARG A 49 -3.23 16.97 -20.57
N SER A 50 -2.18 16.20 -20.89
CA SER A 50 -2.28 14.83 -21.41
C SER A 50 -1.63 13.88 -20.40
N SER A 51 -2.30 12.79 -20.04
CA SER A 51 -1.69 11.74 -19.22
C SER A 51 -0.68 10.94 -20.06
N PHE A 52 0.51 10.70 -19.52
CA PHE A 52 1.56 9.89 -20.13
C PHE A 52 1.72 8.58 -19.35
N TYR A 53 1.74 7.45 -20.08
CA TYR A 53 2.07 6.13 -19.54
C TYR A 53 3.48 5.75 -20.00
N PHE A 54 4.29 5.21 -19.09
CA PHE A 54 5.66 4.75 -19.33
C PHE A 54 5.72 3.22 -19.29
N SER A 55 6.57 2.61 -20.12
CA SER A 55 6.89 1.19 -20.08
C SER A 55 8.41 1.06 -19.96
N TYR A 56 8.84 0.22 -19.03
CA TYR A 56 10.24 -0.07 -18.80
C TYR A 56 10.74 -1.06 -19.85
N MET A 57 11.80 -0.69 -20.58
CA MET A 57 12.72 -1.66 -21.16
C MET A 57 13.95 -1.70 -20.25
N TYR A 58 14.39 -2.90 -19.90
CA TYR A 58 15.55 -3.13 -19.04
C TYR A 58 16.81 -3.05 -19.90
N GLU A 59 17.63 -2.01 -19.72
CA GLU A 59 19.07 -2.03 -19.99
C GLU A 59 19.77 -0.89 -19.22
N GLU A 60 21.07 -1.05 -18.98
CA GLU A 60 21.88 -0.44 -17.92
C GLU A 60 21.62 1.05 -17.59
N VAL A 61 21.24 1.29 -16.34
CA VAL A 61 21.02 2.64 -15.79
C VAL A 61 22.37 3.31 -15.51
N ARG A 62 22.61 4.50 -16.10
CA ARG A 62 23.66 5.43 -15.62
C ARG A 62 23.45 5.73 -14.13
N SER A 63 24.54 5.98 -13.38
CA SER A 63 24.58 6.18 -11.92
C SER A 63 23.26 6.69 -11.31
N SER A 64 22.56 5.82 -10.55
CA SER A 64 21.26 6.09 -9.92
C SER A 64 21.21 7.39 -9.10
N ARG A 65 22.37 7.91 -8.70
CA ARG A 65 22.53 9.19 -7.99
C ARG A 65 22.12 10.40 -8.83
N GLU A 66 22.55 10.47 -10.09
CA GLU A 66 22.27 11.63 -10.97
C GLU A 66 20.77 11.75 -11.25
N VAL A 67 20.11 10.60 -11.42
CA VAL A 67 18.66 10.52 -11.64
C VAL A 67 17.89 11.05 -10.44
N VAL A 68 18.28 10.64 -9.23
CA VAL A 68 17.66 11.16 -8.00
C VAL A 68 17.94 12.66 -7.87
N GLN A 69 19.16 13.12 -8.15
CA GLN A 69 19.50 14.54 -8.09
C GLN A 69 18.65 15.39 -9.06
N ASP A 70 18.49 14.95 -10.31
CA ASP A 70 17.64 15.61 -11.31
C ASP A 70 16.16 15.69 -10.87
N MET A 71 15.66 14.72 -10.08
CA MET A 71 14.29 14.77 -9.56
C MET A 71 14.07 15.91 -8.55
N TYR A 72 15.11 16.29 -7.79
CA TYR A 72 15.01 17.30 -6.73
C TYR A 72 15.52 18.67 -7.17
N GLU A 73 16.46 18.72 -8.11
CA GLU A 73 16.99 19.99 -8.61
C GLU A 73 15.92 20.85 -9.28
N ARG A 74 15.86 22.12 -8.87
CA ARG A 74 14.95 23.15 -9.43
C ARG A 74 13.47 22.78 -9.37
N SER A 75 13.08 21.86 -8.48
CA SER A 75 11.69 21.49 -8.24
C SER A 75 10.88 22.70 -7.76
N ARG A 76 9.75 22.94 -8.41
CA ARG A 76 8.80 23.99 -8.06
C ARG A 76 7.42 23.36 -7.85
N THR A 77 6.70 23.84 -6.85
CA THR A 77 5.40 23.30 -6.47
C THR A 77 4.36 24.41 -6.43
N VAL A 78 3.12 24.01 -6.71
CA VAL A 78 1.93 24.83 -6.51
C VAL A 78 0.89 23.99 -5.76
N VAL A 79 0.27 24.57 -4.72
CA VAL A 79 -0.78 23.91 -3.96
C VAL A 79 -2.14 24.38 -4.49
N ARG A 80 -3.03 23.42 -4.79
CA ARG A 80 -4.41 23.70 -5.16
C ARG A 80 -5.33 23.28 -4.03
N CYS A 81 -6.13 24.21 -3.54
CA CYS A 81 -7.13 24.00 -2.50
C CYS A 81 -8.49 24.52 -2.96
N ALA A 82 -9.56 24.23 -2.19
CA ALA A 82 -10.93 24.57 -2.57
C ALA A 82 -11.17 26.08 -2.77
N VAL A 83 -10.32 26.91 -2.16
CA VAL A 83 -10.37 28.38 -2.20
C VAL A 83 -9.47 28.99 -3.29
N GLY A 84 -8.66 28.19 -3.99
CA GLY A 84 -7.81 28.69 -5.06
C GLY A 84 -6.51 27.91 -5.23
N GLN A 85 -5.60 28.48 -6.04
CA GLN A 85 -4.28 27.94 -6.29
C GLN A 85 -3.23 28.92 -5.73
N THR A 86 -2.20 28.40 -5.06
CA THR A 86 -1.12 29.23 -4.51
C THR A 86 -0.23 29.78 -5.63
N GLU A 87 0.61 30.75 -5.29
CA GLU A 87 1.76 31.09 -6.13
C GLU A 87 2.75 29.91 -6.18
N GLU A 88 3.59 29.92 -7.22
CA GLU A 88 4.63 28.93 -7.42
C GLU A 88 5.81 29.20 -6.47
N PHE A 89 6.24 28.18 -5.73
CA PHE A 89 7.40 28.28 -4.83
C PHE A 89 8.38 27.13 -5.09
N LYS A 90 9.67 27.39 -4.80
CA LYS A 90 10.73 26.39 -4.90
C LYS A 90 10.70 25.44 -3.71
N VAL A 91 10.93 24.16 -3.97
CA VAL A 91 11.08 23.14 -2.92
C VAL A 91 12.57 22.97 -2.64
N GLU A 92 13.04 23.53 -1.53
CA GLU A 92 14.47 23.50 -1.14
C GLU A 92 14.77 22.41 -0.10
N VAL A 93 13.75 21.92 0.60
CA VAL A 93 13.87 20.94 1.68
C VAL A 93 12.76 19.91 1.61
N GLY A 94 13.08 18.70 2.08
CA GLY A 94 12.13 17.60 2.20
C GLY A 94 12.08 16.68 0.98
N LEU A 95 11.33 15.59 1.16
CA LEU A 95 11.12 14.58 0.13
C LEU A 95 9.76 14.78 -0.56
N HIS A 96 9.65 14.41 -1.84
CA HIS A 96 8.42 14.58 -2.61
C HIS A 96 7.28 13.72 -2.03
N GLN A 97 6.28 14.36 -1.44
CA GLN A 97 5.10 13.64 -0.93
C GLN A 97 4.38 12.89 -2.06
N GLY A 98 4.05 11.63 -1.80
CA GLY A 98 3.42 10.74 -2.78
C GLY A 98 4.39 10.05 -3.76
N SER A 99 5.70 10.36 -3.71
CA SER A 99 6.70 9.63 -4.49
C SER A 99 6.96 8.25 -3.90
N ALA A 100 6.99 7.22 -4.75
CA ALA A 100 7.34 5.86 -4.35
C ALA A 100 8.79 5.71 -3.87
N LEU A 101 9.69 6.62 -4.29
CA LEU A 101 11.11 6.61 -3.88
C LEU A 101 11.34 7.30 -2.54
N SER A 102 10.48 8.26 -2.16
CA SER A 102 10.70 9.08 -0.96
C SER A 102 10.81 8.25 0.33
N PRO A 103 9.98 7.23 0.60
CA PRO A 103 10.16 6.39 1.79
C PRO A 103 11.53 5.70 1.86
N PHE A 104 12.06 5.25 0.71
CA PHE A 104 13.37 4.59 0.64
C PHE A 104 14.52 5.58 0.87
N LEU A 105 14.47 6.74 0.24
CA LEU A 105 15.45 7.81 0.45
C LEU A 105 15.45 8.29 1.91
N PHE A 106 14.26 8.41 2.51
CA PHE A 106 14.14 8.75 3.93
C PHE A 106 14.80 7.71 4.83
N ALA A 107 14.58 6.42 4.55
CA ALA A 107 15.20 5.34 5.33
C ALA A 107 16.73 5.36 5.26
N ILE A 108 17.31 5.64 4.09
CA ILE A 108 18.76 5.79 3.93
C ILE A 108 19.29 6.96 4.75
N VAL A 109 18.62 8.11 4.67
CA VAL A 109 18.99 9.29 5.46
C VAL A 109 18.92 8.95 6.95
N MET A 110 17.80 8.40 7.43
CA MET A 110 17.65 8.01 8.83
C MET A 110 18.70 7.01 9.31
N ASP A 111 19.08 6.04 8.48
CA ASP A 111 20.15 5.07 8.81
C ASP A 111 21.49 5.80 9.01
N GLN A 112 21.85 6.72 8.12
CA GLN A 112 23.08 7.52 8.26
C GLN A 112 23.02 8.48 9.45
N LEU A 113 21.86 9.09 9.71
CA LEU A 113 21.64 10.02 10.83
C LEU A 113 21.74 9.32 12.19
N SER A 114 21.34 8.05 12.27
CA SER A 114 21.28 7.31 13.52
C SER A 114 22.49 6.43 13.81
N GLU A 115 23.43 6.30 12.87
CA GLU A 115 24.58 5.39 12.94
C GLU A 115 25.35 5.46 14.27
N GLU A 116 25.59 6.65 14.80
CA GLU A 116 26.37 6.88 16.02
C GLU A 116 25.59 6.63 17.33
N VAL A 117 24.26 6.73 17.29
CA VAL A 117 23.38 6.66 18.48
C VAL A 117 22.55 5.37 18.55
N ARG A 118 22.48 4.63 17.45
CA ARG A 118 21.69 3.40 17.33
C ARG A 118 22.33 2.27 18.13
N GLN A 119 21.51 1.62 18.95
CA GLN A 119 21.85 0.39 19.63
C GLN A 119 21.16 -0.80 18.96
N GLU A 120 21.66 -2.02 19.20
CA GLU A 120 21.02 -3.22 18.68
C GLU A 120 19.62 -3.43 19.26
N SER A 121 18.77 -4.12 18.49
CA SER A 121 17.45 -4.53 18.97
C SER A 121 17.59 -5.37 20.24
N PRO A 122 16.81 -5.09 21.31
CA PRO A 122 15.57 -4.29 21.31
C PRO A 122 15.72 -2.84 21.81
N TRP A 123 16.94 -2.36 22.04
CA TRP A 123 17.22 -1.08 22.73
C TRP A 123 16.90 0.15 21.88
N THR A 124 17.12 0.04 20.56
CA THR A 124 16.65 1.03 19.60
C THR A 124 15.89 0.33 18.47
N MET A 125 14.66 0.74 18.22
CA MET A 125 13.88 0.31 17.06
C MET A 125 13.45 1.52 16.26
N MET A 126 13.64 1.49 14.94
CA MET A 126 13.23 2.56 14.04
C MET A 126 12.23 2.03 13.02
N PHE A 127 11.21 2.81 12.74
CA PHE A 127 10.28 2.57 11.66
C PHE A 127 9.96 3.90 10.96
N VAL A 128 10.71 4.18 9.88
CA VAL A 128 10.62 5.44 9.15
C VAL A 128 10.80 6.61 10.15
N ASP A 129 9.75 7.37 10.45
CA ASP A 129 9.75 8.53 11.35
C ASP A 129 9.54 8.18 12.82
N ASP A 130 9.11 6.97 13.13
CA ASP A 130 8.93 6.49 14.51
C ASP A 130 10.25 5.91 15.06
N ILE A 131 10.74 6.45 16.18
CA ILE A 131 11.91 5.93 16.90
C ILE A 131 11.46 5.50 18.30
N VAL A 132 11.80 4.27 18.67
CA VAL A 132 11.58 3.72 20.01
C VAL A 132 12.93 3.52 20.69
N ILE A 133 13.08 4.16 21.84
CA ILE A 133 14.25 4.05 22.71
C ILE A 133 13.83 3.30 23.97
N CYS A 134 14.48 2.18 24.23
CA CYS A 134 14.26 1.34 25.41
C CYS A 134 15.52 1.34 26.27
N SER A 135 15.36 1.35 27.58
CA SER A 135 16.46 1.15 28.53
C SER A 135 15.92 0.54 29.82
N GLU A 136 16.82 0.01 30.65
CA GLU A 136 16.43 -0.67 31.89
C GLU A 136 16.06 0.31 33.00
N SER A 137 16.58 1.54 32.94
CA SER A 137 16.27 2.61 33.89
C SER A 137 15.74 3.86 33.19
N ARG A 138 14.97 4.65 33.94
CA ARG A 138 14.42 5.94 33.49
C ARG A 138 15.54 6.92 33.14
N GLU A 139 16.61 6.93 33.93
CA GLU A 139 17.76 7.81 33.75
C GLU A 139 18.49 7.49 32.43
N GLN A 140 18.61 6.20 32.07
CA GLN A 140 19.18 5.79 30.78
C GLN A 140 18.27 6.17 29.60
N VAL A 141 16.94 6.08 29.75
CA VAL A 141 16.01 6.53 28.71
C VAL A 141 16.18 8.03 28.47
N GLU A 142 16.27 8.83 29.52
CA GLU A 142 16.48 10.29 29.43
C GLU A 142 17.82 10.63 28.77
N GLU A 143 18.91 9.97 29.19
CA GLU A 143 20.23 10.16 28.58
C GLU A 143 20.24 9.78 27.10
N ASN A 144 19.66 8.63 26.75
CA ASN A 144 19.58 8.17 25.36
C ASN A 144 18.70 9.10 24.53
N LEU A 145 17.57 9.56 25.06
CA LEU A 145 16.69 10.51 24.39
C LEU A 145 17.43 11.83 24.06
N GLU A 146 18.26 12.32 24.97
CA GLU A 146 19.06 13.53 24.74
C GLU A 146 20.19 13.32 23.73
N ARG A 147 20.85 12.15 23.74
CA ARG A 147 21.83 11.77 22.70
C ARG A 147 21.17 11.73 21.33
N TRP A 148 20.00 11.12 21.22
CA TRP A 148 19.22 11.06 19.97
C TRP A 148 18.80 12.45 19.51
N ARG A 149 18.31 13.31 20.41
CA ARG A 149 17.97 14.70 20.10
C ARG A 149 19.16 15.45 19.52
N PHE A 150 20.30 15.42 20.21
CA PHE A 150 21.51 16.11 19.76
C PHE A 150 21.97 15.63 18.37
N GLU A 151 21.95 14.32 18.13
CA GLU A 151 22.35 13.72 16.86
C GLU A 151 21.44 14.11 15.69
N LEU A 152 20.12 14.07 15.92
CA LEU A 152 19.15 14.43 14.89
C LEU A 152 19.17 15.95 14.61
N GLU A 153 19.27 16.77 15.66
CA GLU A 153 19.26 18.23 15.54
C GLU A 153 20.53 18.79 14.89
N ARG A 154 21.72 18.23 15.21
CA ARG A 154 22.97 18.68 14.58
C ARG A 154 23.00 18.43 13.06
N ARG A 155 22.15 17.51 12.57
CA ARG A 155 22.01 17.15 11.15
C ARG A 155 20.72 17.69 10.51
N GLY A 156 20.05 18.64 11.15
CA GLY A 156 18.95 19.42 10.57
C GLY A 156 17.54 18.87 10.78
N MET A 157 17.38 17.80 11.56
CA MET A 157 16.05 17.36 12.03
C MET A 157 15.63 18.11 13.30
N LYS A 158 14.37 18.00 13.70
CA LYS A 158 13.86 18.59 14.94
C LYS A 158 13.10 17.55 15.74
N VAL A 159 13.42 17.40 17.02
CA VAL A 159 12.69 16.53 17.93
C VAL A 159 11.67 17.36 18.70
N SER A 160 10.42 16.91 18.74
CA SER A 160 9.30 17.67 19.30
C SER A 160 8.90 17.11 20.65
N CYS A 161 9.22 17.80 21.75
CA CYS A 161 8.82 17.38 23.10
C CYS A 161 7.31 17.09 23.22
N SER A 162 6.46 17.95 22.64
CA SER A 162 5.00 17.79 22.67
C SER A 162 4.45 16.58 21.89
N LYS A 163 5.25 15.95 21.03
CA LYS A 163 4.88 14.76 20.26
C LYS A 163 5.55 13.49 20.79
N THR A 164 6.51 13.63 21.71
CA THR A 164 7.19 12.52 22.37
C THR A 164 6.35 12.02 23.54
N GLU A 165 6.19 10.70 23.65
CA GLU A 165 5.46 10.07 24.75
C GLU A 165 6.38 9.06 25.45
N TYR A 166 6.32 9.00 26.78
CA TYR A 166 7.08 8.08 27.62
C TYR A 166 6.14 7.04 28.24
N MET A 167 6.50 5.77 28.19
CA MET A 167 5.74 4.69 28.82
C MET A 167 6.66 3.83 29.67
N CYS A 168 6.31 3.68 30.96
CA CYS A 168 6.97 2.73 31.85
C CYS A 168 6.13 1.45 31.90
N VAL A 169 6.73 0.31 31.59
CA VAL A 169 6.06 -0.99 31.62
C VAL A 169 6.26 -1.62 33.01
N ASN A 170 5.20 -2.17 33.59
CA ASN A 170 5.23 -2.86 34.89
C ASN A 170 5.77 -1.98 36.05
N GLU A 171 5.36 -0.72 36.07
CA GLU A 171 5.77 0.25 37.08
C GLU A 171 5.27 -0.12 38.49
N ARG A 172 6.15 0.00 39.49
CA ARG A 172 5.77 0.01 40.92
C ARG A 172 5.57 1.46 41.36
N GLU A 173 4.52 1.75 42.12
CA GLU A 173 4.07 3.12 42.45
C GLU A 173 5.22 4.10 42.74
N GLY A 174 5.26 5.22 41.99
CA GLY A 174 6.15 6.35 42.25
C GLY A 174 7.26 6.64 41.23
N SER A 175 7.27 6.08 40.01
CA SER A 175 8.26 6.49 39.01
C SER A 175 7.91 7.87 38.45
N GLY A 176 8.90 8.78 38.49
CA GLY A 176 8.83 10.05 37.78
C GLY A 176 8.73 9.87 36.26
N THR A 177 8.59 10.98 35.55
CA THR A 177 8.70 11.03 34.08
C THR A 177 10.15 11.27 33.64
N VAL A 178 10.40 11.18 32.34
CA VAL A 178 11.66 11.58 31.70
C VAL A 178 11.56 13.01 31.20
N ARG A 179 12.71 13.67 31.05
CA ARG A 179 12.79 15.03 30.50
C ARG A 179 13.43 15.05 29.12
N LEU A 180 13.05 16.03 28.32
CA LEU A 180 13.66 16.36 27.04
C LEU A 180 13.83 17.88 26.99
N GLN A 181 15.06 18.35 26.79
CA GLN A 181 15.41 19.78 26.87
C GLN A 181 15.02 20.41 28.23
N GLY A 182 15.01 19.60 29.29
CA GLY A 182 14.57 20.02 30.63
C GLY A 182 13.06 20.07 30.84
N GLU A 183 12.25 19.87 29.80
CA GLU A 183 10.79 19.79 29.89
C GLU A 183 10.33 18.35 30.15
N GLU A 184 9.24 18.18 30.91
CA GLU A 184 8.68 16.85 31.20
C GLU A 184 7.99 16.27 29.96
N VAL A 185 8.42 15.06 29.57
CA VAL A 185 7.77 14.30 28.51
C VAL A 185 6.46 13.71 29.04
N LYS A 186 5.42 13.70 28.20
CA LYS A 186 4.11 13.15 28.54
C LYS A 186 4.21 11.65 28.85
N LYS A 187 3.97 11.28 30.11
CA LYS A 187 3.87 9.87 30.53
C LYS A 187 2.51 9.27 30.15
N VAL A 188 2.50 8.09 29.53
CA VAL A 188 1.28 7.41 29.07
C VAL A 188 1.19 5.98 29.60
N GLN A 189 -0.03 5.52 29.84
CA GLN A 189 -0.34 4.13 30.20
C GLN A 189 -0.66 3.26 28.98
N GLU A 190 -0.95 3.90 27.83
CA GLU A 190 -1.17 3.26 26.56
C GLU A 190 -0.56 4.09 25.43
N PHE A 191 0.06 3.42 24.46
CA PHE A 191 0.69 4.06 23.31
C PHE A 191 0.28 3.36 22.02
N LYS A 192 0.07 4.12 20.93
CA LYS A 192 -0.25 3.55 19.61
C LYS A 192 1.02 3.47 18.78
N TYR A 193 1.59 2.27 18.66
CA TYR A 193 2.78 2.00 17.86
C TYR A 193 2.44 1.19 16.61
N LEU A 194 2.76 1.72 15.42
CA LEU A 194 2.57 1.04 14.12
C LEU A 194 1.15 0.46 13.92
N GLY A 195 0.14 1.19 14.40
CA GLY A 195 -1.27 0.77 14.33
C GLY A 195 -1.69 -0.29 15.35
N SER A 196 -0.86 -0.54 16.37
CA SER A 196 -1.20 -1.39 17.52
C SER A 196 -1.16 -0.61 18.82
N THR A 197 -2.11 -0.86 19.72
CA THR A 197 -2.13 -0.29 21.07
C THR A 197 -1.30 -1.16 22.00
N VAL A 198 -0.26 -0.59 22.60
CA VAL A 198 0.57 -1.21 23.64
C VAL A 198 0.17 -0.64 24.99
N GLN A 199 0.06 -1.49 26.02
CA GLN A 199 -0.31 -1.09 27.37
C GLN A 199 0.88 -1.28 28.34
N SER A 200 1.02 -0.37 29.30
CA SER A 200 2.05 -0.42 30.36
C SER A 200 1.97 -1.67 31.24
N ASN A 201 0.78 -2.25 31.40
CA ASN A 201 0.56 -3.46 32.17
C ASN A 201 0.79 -4.77 31.38
N GLY A 202 1.19 -4.67 30.10
CA GLY A 202 1.39 -5.82 29.22
C GLY A 202 0.10 -6.51 28.75
N GLU A 203 -1.08 -6.03 29.16
CA GLU A 203 -2.35 -6.59 28.72
C GLU A 203 -2.66 -6.21 27.26
N CYS A 204 -3.42 -7.07 26.58
CA CYS A 204 -3.91 -6.83 25.22
C CYS A 204 -5.40 -6.46 25.17
N GLY A 205 -6.06 -6.34 26.33
CA GLY A 205 -7.52 -6.20 26.41
C GLY A 205 -8.05 -4.94 25.72
N LYS A 206 -7.37 -3.79 25.85
CA LYS A 206 -7.78 -2.56 25.18
C LYS A 206 -7.52 -2.60 23.69
N GLU A 207 -6.44 -3.24 23.27
CA GLU A 207 -6.14 -3.47 21.87
C GLU A 207 -7.24 -4.32 21.21
N VAL A 208 -7.62 -5.43 21.84
CA VAL A 208 -8.74 -6.26 21.38
C VAL A 208 -10.03 -5.44 21.34
N LYS A 209 -10.35 -4.68 22.40
CA LYS A 209 -11.55 -3.82 22.44
C LYS A 209 -11.59 -2.77 21.34
N LYS A 210 -10.48 -2.07 21.06
CA LYS A 210 -10.38 -1.05 19.98
C LYS A 210 -10.50 -1.69 18.60
N ARG A 211 -10.00 -2.91 18.44
CA ARG A 211 -9.96 -3.65 17.17
C ARG A 211 -11.26 -4.35 16.75
N VAL A 212 -12.25 -4.44 17.64
CA VAL A 212 -13.59 -5.01 17.33
C VAL A 212 -14.59 -3.94 16.82
N GLN A 213 -14.14 -2.71 16.59
CA GLN A 213 -14.98 -1.64 16.04
C GLN A 213 -15.23 -1.81 14.54
N ALA A 214 -16.49 -1.62 14.15
CA ALA A 214 -16.92 -1.63 12.76
C ALA A 214 -16.39 -0.40 12.01
N VAL A 215 -15.81 -0.58 10.82
CA VAL A 215 -15.23 0.50 10.01
C VAL A 215 -16.24 0.93 8.93
N PRO A 216 -16.65 2.20 8.83
CA PRO A 216 -17.59 2.63 7.80
C PRO A 216 -16.96 2.55 6.39
N LYS A 217 -17.75 2.15 5.39
CA LYS A 217 -17.36 2.06 3.97
C LYS A 217 -17.34 3.42 3.29
N HIS A 218 -18.17 4.35 3.75
CA HIS A 218 -18.26 5.72 3.24
C HIS A 218 -18.52 6.71 4.39
N PRO A 219 -18.32 8.03 4.19
CA PRO A 219 -18.37 9.02 5.26
C PRO A 219 -19.71 9.11 6.02
N SER A 220 -20.81 8.64 5.42
CA SER A 220 -22.16 8.75 5.94
C SER A 220 -22.91 7.40 5.89
N PRO A 221 -22.58 6.43 6.75
CA PRO A 221 -23.22 5.11 6.78
C PRO A 221 -24.72 5.23 7.11
N LYS A 222 -25.57 4.62 6.29
CA LYS A 222 -27.04 4.62 6.43
C LYS A 222 -27.58 3.31 6.97
N CYS A 223 -26.88 2.20 6.76
CA CYS A 223 -27.29 0.88 7.25
C CYS A 223 -26.09 0.04 7.73
N LEU A 224 -26.35 -1.09 8.39
CA LEU A 224 -25.30 -1.99 8.90
C LEU A 224 -24.38 -2.53 7.79
N ASN A 225 -24.90 -2.69 6.57
CA ASN A 225 -24.12 -3.12 5.40
C ASN A 225 -23.12 -2.06 4.92
N ASP A 226 -23.23 -0.83 5.39
CA ASP A 226 -22.27 0.24 5.13
C ASP A 226 -21.03 0.14 6.03
N TYR A 227 -20.94 -0.87 6.89
CA TYR A 227 -19.74 -1.13 7.68
C TYR A 227 -18.97 -2.34 7.14
N ARG A 228 -17.64 -2.27 7.22
CA ARG A 228 -16.72 -3.39 6.98
C ARG A 228 -16.58 -4.20 8.28
N PRO A 229 -16.91 -5.49 8.28
CA PRO A 229 -16.60 -6.37 9.40
C PRO A 229 -15.11 -6.72 9.34
N VAL A 230 -14.27 -5.92 10.00
CA VAL A 230 -12.81 -6.17 10.03
C VAL A 230 -12.51 -7.19 11.13
N ALA A 231 -12.06 -8.38 10.72
CA ALA A 231 -11.67 -9.45 11.62
C ALA A 231 -10.18 -9.30 11.96
N LEU A 232 -9.88 -8.59 13.05
CA LEU A 232 -8.50 -8.33 13.45
C LEU A 232 -7.94 -9.48 14.27
N THR A 233 -6.86 -10.09 13.78
CA THR A 233 -6.14 -11.15 14.50
C THR A 233 -5.00 -10.61 15.37
N PRO A 234 -4.65 -11.29 16.48
CA PRO A 234 -3.50 -10.92 17.32
C PRO A 234 -2.20 -10.78 16.52
N ILE A 235 -1.23 -10.01 17.03
CA ILE A 235 0.02 -9.73 16.31
C ILE A 235 0.81 -11.01 15.98
N VAL A 236 0.88 -11.95 16.92
CA VAL A 236 1.50 -13.27 16.71
C VAL A 236 0.85 -14.01 15.55
N MET A 237 -0.48 -14.00 15.49
CA MET A 237 -1.24 -14.61 14.39
C MET A 237 -1.03 -13.86 13.07
N LYS A 238 -0.88 -12.52 13.07
CA LYS A 238 -0.49 -11.75 11.88
C LYS A 238 0.90 -12.15 11.39
N CYS A 239 1.87 -12.29 12.29
CA CYS A 239 3.23 -12.74 11.96
C CYS A 239 3.22 -14.15 11.36
N PHE A 240 2.51 -15.09 12.00
CA PHE A 240 2.38 -16.46 11.49
C PHE A 240 1.77 -16.48 10.08
N LYS A 241 0.68 -15.75 9.85
CA LYS A 241 0.06 -15.63 8.53
C LYS A 241 0.97 -15.01 7.48
N ARG A 242 1.83 -14.07 7.85
CA ARG A 242 2.86 -13.51 6.96
C ARG A 242 3.88 -14.56 6.56
N LEU A 243 4.30 -15.42 7.49
CA LEU A 243 5.20 -16.55 7.20
C LEU A 243 4.54 -17.54 6.24
N VAL A 244 3.28 -17.89 6.48
CA VAL A 244 2.49 -18.75 5.58
C VAL A 244 2.38 -18.11 4.18
N LEU A 245 2.02 -16.82 4.11
CA LEU A 245 1.96 -16.08 2.85
C LEU A 245 3.31 -16.06 2.11
N ALA A 246 4.42 -15.85 2.82
CA ALA A 246 5.76 -15.86 2.23
C ALA A 246 6.11 -17.24 1.65
N ARG A 247 5.73 -18.32 2.33
CA ARG A 247 5.89 -19.69 1.81
C ARG A 247 5.10 -19.91 0.52
N PHE A 248 3.86 -19.45 0.45
CA PHE A 248 3.06 -19.49 -0.78
C PHE A 248 3.67 -18.67 -1.92
N LYS A 249 4.16 -17.47 -1.64
CA LYS A 249 4.76 -16.59 -2.66
C LYS A 249 6.10 -17.11 -3.18
N LYS A 250 6.86 -17.87 -2.38
CA LYS A 250 8.16 -18.41 -2.79
C LYS A 250 8.03 -19.50 -3.85
N CYS A 251 6.96 -20.30 -3.78
CA CYS A 251 6.67 -21.36 -4.75
C CYS A 251 5.22 -21.20 -5.23
N PRO A 252 4.93 -20.19 -6.08
CA PRO A 252 3.61 -20.06 -6.65
C PRO A 252 3.32 -21.30 -7.52
N PRO A 253 2.07 -21.81 -7.52
CA PRO A 253 1.69 -22.86 -8.46
C PRO A 253 2.00 -22.43 -9.90
N PRO A 254 2.57 -23.30 -10.75
CA PRO A 254 2.91 -22.96 -12.14
C PRO A 254 1.68 -22.61 -12.98
N THR A 255 0.49 -23.03 -12.52
CA THR A 255 -0.79 -22.77 -13.17
C THR A 255 -1.39 -21.41 -12.86
N LEU A 256 -0.77 -20.58 -12.00
CA LEU A 256 -1.39 -19.32 -11.56
C LEU A 256 -1.64 -18.36 -12.73
N ASP A 257 -2.85 -17.83 -12.79
CA ASP A 257 -3.36 -17.01 -13.91
C ASP A 257 -2.44 -15.81 -14.21
N PRO A 258 -1.89 -15.69 -15.44
CA PRO A 258 -1.02 -14.59 -15.85
C PRO A 258 -1.72 -13.22 -15.81
N HIS A 259 -3.04 -13.17 -15.92
CA HIS A 259 -3.87 -11.96 -15.93
C HIS A 259 -4.51 -11.64 -14.56
N GLN A 260 -4.13 -12.36 -13.51
CA GLN A 260 -4.36 -11.94 -12.12
C GLN A 260 -3.23 -10.99 -11.70
N PHE A 261 -3.54 -9.71 -11.52
CA PHE A 261 -2.55 -8.70 -11.16
C PHE A 261 -2.46 -8.47 -9.65
N ALA A 262 -3.55 -8.71 -8.91
CA ALA A 262 -3.55 -8.47 -7.48
C ALA A 262 -2.76 -9.53 -6.70
N TYR A 263 -2.12 -9.09 -5.62
CA TYR A 263 -1.43 -9.91 -4.63
C TYR A 263 -0.26 -10.78 -5.14
N ARG A 264 0.13 -10.61 -6.41
CA ARG A 264 1.35 -11.19 -6.99
C ARG A 264 2.55 -10.29 -6.75
N SER A 265 3.71 -10.90 -6.59
CA SER A 265 4.97 -10.15 -6.61
C SER A 265 5.21 -9.59 -8.01
N ASN A 266 5.79 -8.39 -8.10
CA ASN A 266 6.14 -7.73 -9.36
C ASN A 266 4.94 -7.47 -10.29
N ARG A 267 3.75 -7.25 -9.72
CA ARG A 267 2.56 -6.76 -10.42
C ARG A 267 1.95 -5.61 -9.64
N SER A 268 1.44 -4.63 -10.35
CA SER A 268 0.86 -3.39 -9.83
C SER A 268 -0.51 -3.12 -10.45
N THR A 269 -1.23 -2.15 -9.89
CA THR A 269 -2.46 -1.62 -10.49
C THR A 269 -2.20 -1.03 -11.88
N GLU A 270 -1.03 -0.41 -12.04
CA GLU A 270 -0.56 0.22 -13.27
C GLU A 270 -0.31 -0.82 -14.37
N ASP A 271 0.20 -2.00 -14.03
CA ASP A 271 0.35 -3.11 -14.98
C ASP A 271 -1.00 -3.60 -15.49
N ALA A 272 -2.01 -3.71 -14.61
CA ALA A 272 -3.35 -4.14 -14.98
C ALA A 272 -4.00 -3.13 -15.95
N VAL A 273 -3.96 -1.84 -15.60
CA VAL A 273 -4.47 -0.75 -16.45
C VAL A 273 -3.73 -0.70 -17.78
N SER A 274 -2.40 -0.81 -17.76
CA SER A 274 -1.58 -0.78 -18.97
C SER A 274 -1.89 -1.97 -19.88
N THR A 275 -2.12 -3.17 -19.31
CA THR A 275 -2.50 -4.36 -20.07
C THR A 275 -3.87 -4.16 -20.75
N VAL A 276 -4.88 -3.71 -20.00
CA VAL A 276 -6.22 -3.43 -20.55
C VAL A 276 -6.14 -2.40 -21.68
N LEU A 277 -5.47 -1.27 -21.43
CA LEU A 277 -5.32 -0.21 -22.42
C LEU A 277 -4.54 -0.67 -23.64
N HIS A 278 -3.45 -1.41 -23.45
CA HIS A 278 -2.65 -1.93 -24.56
C HIS A 278 -3.49 -2.87 -25.45
N SER A 279 -4.24 -3.81 -24.87
CA SER A 279 -5.10 -4.72 -25.63
C SER A 279 -6.17 -3.97 -26.44
N VAL A 280 -6.86 -3.01 -25.81
CA VAL A 280 -7.92 -2.23 -26.47
C VAL A 280 -7.33 -1.36 -27.58
N LEU A 281 -6.28 -0.60 -27.29
CA LEU A 281 -5.73 0.35 -28.26
C LEU A 281 -5.06 -0.36 -29.45
N THR A 282 -4.36 -1.46 -29.21
CA THR A 282 -3.73 -2.25 -30.29
C THR A 282 -4.78 -2.84 -31.23
N HIS A 283 -5.94 -3.27 -30.71
CA HIS A 283 -7.04 -3.75 -31.53
C HIS A 283 -7.63 -2.64 -32.41
N LEU A 284 -7.83 -1.45 -31.82
CA LEU A 284 -8.40 -0.27 -32.50
C LEU A 284 -7.48 0.40 -33.52
N ASP A 285 -6.20 0.01 -33.60
CA ASP A 285 -5.27 0.46 -34.63
C ASP A 285 -5.58 -0.19 -36.01
N ASN A 286 -6.41 -1.23 -36.05
CA ASN A 286 -6.88 -1.84 -37.29
C ASN A 286 -8.13 -1.12 -37.84
N ASN A 287 -8.36 -1.22 -39.15
CA ASN A 287 -9.56 -0.67 -39.76
C ASN A 287 -10.79 -1.52 -39.39
N ASN A 288 -11.94 -0.87 -39.24
CA ASN A 288 -13.24 -1.53 -39.03
C ASN A 288 -13.32 -2.41 -37.76
N THR A 289 -12.69 -1.96 -36.67
CA THR A 289 -12.69 -2.65 -35.38
C THR A 289 -13.32 -1.82 -34.27
N HIS A 290 -13.99 -2.51 -33.34
CA HIS A 290 -14.56 -1.92 -32.11
C HIS A 290 -14.18 -2.77 -30.88
N ALA A 291 -14.19 -2.16 -29.71
CA ALA A 291 -13.88 -2.83 -28.44
C ALA A 291 -14.91 -2.49 -27.38
N HIS A 292 -15.38 -3.51 -26.67
CA HIS A 292 -16.23 -3.38 -25.49
C HIS A 292 -15.43 -3.74 -24.25
N VAL A 293 -15.48 -2.87 -23.23
CA VAL A 293 -14.83 -3.11 -21.94
C VAL A 293 -15.90 -3.11 -20.87
N LEU A 294 -16.02 -4.24 -20.16
CA LEU A 294 -16.94 -4.40 -19.05
C LEU A 294 -16.16 -4.42 -17.74
N PHE A 295 -16.50 -3.51 -16.83
CA PHE A 295 -16.00 -3.48 -15.47
C PHE A 295 -17.04 -4.12 -14.55
N VAL A 296 -16.67 -5.24 -13.93
CA VAL A 296 -17.54 -6.02 -13.05
C VAL A 296 -17.01 -5.89 -11.62
N ASP A 297 -17.88 -5.43 -10.73
CA ASP A 297 -17.65 -5.43 -9.29
C ASP A 297 -18.48 -6.53 -8.64
N PHE A 298 -17.83 -7.40 -7.86
CA PHE A 298 -18.51 -8.47 -7.15
C PHE A 298 -18.89 -8.02 -5.74
N SER A 299 -20.18 -8.15 -5.42
CA SER A 299 -20.65 -7.84 -4.07
C SER A 299 -20.05 -8.80 -3.03
N SER A 300 -19.39 -8.22 -2.01
CA SER A 300 -19.06 -8.90 -0.76
C SER A 300 -18.21 -10.18 -0.93
N THR A 301 -17.28 -10.16 -1.88
CA THR A 301 -16.38 -11.27 -2.28
C THR A 301 -15.71 -12.03 -1.14
N PHE A 302 -15.19 -11.33 -0.14
CA PHE A 302 -14.55 -11.99 1.00
C PHE A 302 -15.54 -12.75 1.88
N ASN A 303 -16.82 -12.38 1.93
CA ASN A 303 -17.80 -13.09 2.76
C ASN A 303 -18.39 -14.33 2.05
N THR A 304 -18.19 -14.49 0.75
CA THR A 304 -18.82 -15.56 -0.06
C THR A 304 -17.91 -16.76 -0.32
N VAL A 305 -16.62 -16.70 0.06
CA VAL A 305 -15.69 -17.83 -0.12
C VAL A 305 -16.18 -19.05 0.66
N ILE A 306 -16.33 -20.19 -0.03
CA ILE A 306 -16.75 -21.45 0.59
C ILE A 306 -15.47 -22.25 0.92
N PRO A 307 -15.16 -22.50 2.22
CA PRO A 307 -13.90 -23.14 2.61
C PRO A 307 -13.68 -24.51 1.95
N SER A 308 -14.71 -25.35 1.86
CA SER A 308 -14.59 -26.68 1.22
C SER A 308 -14.18 -26.59 -0.25
N LYS A 309 -14.75 -25.66 -1.03
CA LYS A 309 -14.40 -25.44 -2.44
C LYS A 309 -12.99 -24.88 -2.62
N LEU A 310 -12.60 -23.93 -1.76
CA LEU A 310 -11.24 -23.40 -1.76
C LEU A 310 -10.23 -24.52 -1.48
N THR A 311 -10.52 -25.35 -0.51
CA THR A 311 -9.70 -26.47 -0.05
C THR A 311 -9.48 -27.53 -1.14
N THR A 312 -10.52 -27.88 -1.91
CA THR A 312 -10.36 -28.68 -3.13
C THR A 312 -9.37 -28.05 -4.12
N LYS A 313 -9.54 -26.75 -4.43
CA LYS A 313 -8.61 -26.04 -5.33
C LYS A 313 -7.18 -26.00 -4.80
N LEU A 314 -6.99 -25.87 -3.48
CA LEU A 314 -5.66 -25.90 -2.88
C LEU A 314 -5.00 -27.28 -3.06
N GLY A 315 -5.79 -28.35 -3.01
CA GLY A 315 -5.35 -29.72 -3.33
C GLY A 315 -4.90 -29.84 -4.79
N ASP A 316 -5.68 -29.32 -5.74
CA ASP A 316 -5.33 -29.33 -7.17
C ASP A 316 -4.02 -28.58 -7.47
N LEU A 317 -3.69 -27.58 -6.64
CA LEU A 317 -2.46 -26.80 -6.75
C LEU A 317 -1.24 -27.44 -6.06
N GLY A 318 -1.39 -28.65 -5.51
CA GLY A 318 -0.28 -29.42 -4.91
C GLY A 318 0.15 -28.93 -3.53
N ILE A 319 -0.73 -28.25 -2.79
CA ILE A 319 -0.42 -27.74 -1.45
C ILE A 319 -0.46 -28.87 -0.42
N ASN A 320 0.54 -28.91 0.48
CA ASN A 320 0.66 -29.96 1.50
C ASN A 320 -0.58 -30.02 2.44
N THR A 321 -0.99 -31.26 2.77
CA THR A 321 -2.13 -31.60 3.64
C THR A 321 -2.15 -30.88 4.99
N SER A 322 -0.99 -30.68 5.65
CA SER A 322 -0.92 -29.97 6.93
C SER A 322 -1.34 -28.51 6.80
N LEU A 323 -0.91 -27.85 5.73
CA LEU A 323 -1.27 -26.44 5.45
C LEU A 323 -2.74 -26.33 5.03
N HIS A 324 -3.22 -27.30 4.26
CA HIS A 324 -4.62 -27.45 3.90
C HIS A 324 -5.53 -27.58 5.13
N ASN A 325 -5.18 -28.46 6.08
CA ASN A 325 -5.96 -28.65 7.32
C ASN A 325 -5.94 -27.40 8.19
N TRP A 326 -4.79 -26.73 8.28
CA TRP A 326 -4.70 -25.46 8.99
C TRP A 326 -5.53 -24.36 8.34
N ILE A 327 -5.56 -24.25 7.01
CA ILE A 327 -6.43 -23.29 6.30
C ILE A 327 -7.91 -23.62 6.56
N MET A 328 -8.30 -24.89 6.57
CA MET A 328 -9.67 -25.29 6.88
C MET A 328 -10.08 -24.95 8.31
N ASP A 329 -9.23 -25.24 9.29
CA ASP A 329 -9.44 -24.84 10.69
C ASP A 329 -9.51 -23.31 10.83
N PHE A 330 -8.58 -22.61 10.18
CA PHE A 330 -8.58 -21.14 10.12
C PHE A 330 -9.86 -20.57 9.48
N LEU A 331 -10.45 -21.30 8.53
CA LEU A 331 -11.60 -20.85 7.76
C LEU A 331 -12.96 -21.37 8.29
N THR A 332 -13.00 -22.15 9.37
CA THR A 332 -14.25 -22.70 9.93
C THR A 332 -14.37 -22.41 11.42
N ASN A 333 -15.57 -22.56 11.98
CA ASN A 333 -15.88 -22.41 13.40
C ASN A 333 -15.34 -21.12 14.05
N ARG A 334 -15.39 -19.99 13.34
CA ARG A 334 -14.86 -18.71 13.84
C ARG A 334 -15.92 -17.93 14.62
N PRO A 335 -15.84 -17.83 15.96
CA PRO A 335 -16.74 -16.95 16.71
C PRO A 335 -16.39 -15.48 16.43
N GLN A 336 -17.41 -14.68 16.13
CA GLN A 336 -17.28 -13.24 15.93
C GLN A 336 -18.42 -12.50 16.64
N HIS A 337 -18.11 -11.33 17.16
CA HIS A 337 -19.09 -10.36 17.66
C HIS A 337 -18.62 -8.97 17.26
N VAL A 338 -19.55 -8.02 17.15
CA VAL A 338 -19.28 -6.63 16.79
C VAL A 338 -19.49 -5.75 18.01
N ARG A 339 -18.63 -4.76 18.20
CA ARG A 339 -18.75 -3.77 19.28
C ARG A 339 -18.96 -2.38 18.70
N SER A 340 -20.04 -1.73 19.10
CA SER A 340 -20.32 -0.33 18.78
C SER A 340 -20.43 0.48 20.08
N GLY A 341 -19.46 1.35 20.33
CA GLY A 341 -19.33 2.06 21.60
C GLY A 341 -19.20 1.09 22.79
N HIS A 342 -20.16 1.15 23.72
CA HIS A 342 -20.22 0.29 24.90
C HIS A 342 -21.08 -0.98 24.72
N LYS A 343 -21.72 -1.15 23.55
CA LYS A 343 -22.60 -2.30 23.28
C LYS A 343 -21.87 -3.35 22.44
N CYS A 344 -21.99 -4.62 22.83
CA CYS A 344 -21.55 -5.78 22.05
C CYS A 344 -22.76 -6.52 21.47
N SER A 345 -22.61 -7.05 20.25
CA SER A 345 -23.57 -7.99 19.68
C SER A 345 -23.48 -9.37 20.34
N THR A 346 -24.45 -10.22 20.05
CA THR A 346 -24.30 -11.66 20.27
C THR A 346 -23.16 -12.22 19.42
N THR A 347 -22.59 -13.34 19.88
CA THR A 347 -21.56 -14.07 19.14
C THR A 347 -22.20 -14.90 18.04
N ILE A 348 -21.70 -14.77 16.81
CA ILE A 348 -22.07 -15.59 15.66
C ILE A 348 -20.85 -16.39 15.24
N THR A 349 -21.03 -17.68 14.95
CA THR A 349 -19.96 -18.53 14.42
C THR A 349 -20.00 -18.52 12.90
N LEU A 350 -18.90 -18.10 12.27
CA LEU A 350 -18.76 -18.07 10.82
C LEU A 350 -18.07 -19.32 10.28
N ASN A 351 -18.68 -19.90 9.25
CA ASN A 351 -18.18 -21.05 8.49
C ASN A 351 -17.99 -20.76 6.99
N THR A 352 -18.19 -19.49 6.61
CA THR A 352 -18.04 -19.00 5.24
C THR A 352 -17.23 -17.71 5.23
N GLY A 353 -16.69 -17.41 4.06
CA GLY A 353 -15.85 -16.25 3.82
C GLY A 353 -14.44 -16.37 4.40
N VAL A 354 -13.57 -15.50 3.90
CA VAL A 354 -12.24 -15.22 4.42
C VAL A 354 -12.29 -13.96 5.29
N PRO A 355 -11.57 -13.92 6.44
CA PRO A 355 -11.63 -12.77 7.35
C PRO A 355 -11.15 -11.46 6.69
N GLN A 356 -11.93 -10.38 6.70
CA GLN A 356 -11.49 -9.09 6.15
C GLN A 356 -10.40 -8.46 7.04
N GLY A 357 -9.37 -7.85 6.44
CA GLY A 357 -8.23 -7.26 7.16
C GLY A 357 -7.16 -8.27 7.59
N CYS A 358 -7.31 -9.54 7.22
CA CYS A 358 -6.29 -10.57 7.42
C CYS A 358 -5.35 -10.63 6.20
N VAL A 359 -4.03 -10.64 6.44
CA VAL A 359 -2.99 -10.63 5.40
C VAL A 359 -3.05 -11.82 4.44
N LEU A 360 -3.60 -12.94 4.87
CA LEU A 360 -3.71 -14.17 4.06
C LEU A 360 -4.99 -14.20 3.21
N SER A 361 -6.04 -13.51 3.64
CA SER A 361 -7.36 -13.56 2.98
C SER A 361 -7.35 -13.17 1.51
N PRO A 362 -6.61 -12.13 1.08
CA PRO A 362 -6.58 -11.79 -0.33
C PRO A 362 -5.91 -12.84 -1.22
N LEU A 363 -4.86 -13.52 -0.73
CA LEU A 363 -4.28 -14.67 -1.43
C LEU A 363 -5.31 -15.80 -1.56
N LEU A 364 -5.98 -16.16 -0.46
CA LEU A 364 -6.98 -17.23 -0.47
C LEU A 364 -8.13 -16.93 -1.43
N TYR A 365 -8.55 -15.66 -1.52
CA TYR A 365 -9.54 -15.23 -2.50
C TYR A 365 -9.01 -15.32 -3.95
N SER A 366 -7.77 -14.90 -4.19
CA SER A 366 -7.14 -15.04 -5.51
C SER A 366 -7.02 -16.50 -5.95
N LEU A 367 -6.74 -17.42 -5.03
CA LEU A 367 -6.70 -18.86 -5.30
C LEU A 367 -8.11 -19.43 -5.51
N PHE A 368 -9.10 -18.92 -4.78
CA PHE A 368 -10.50 -19.30 -4.97
C PHE A 368 -11.03 -18.92 -6.36
N THR A 369 -10.66 -17.76 -6.89
CA THR A 369 -11.09 -17.25 -8.21
C THR A 369 -10.19 -17.66 -9.38
N HIS A 370 -9.17 -18.47 -9.11
CA HIS A 370 -8.29 -19.05 -10.12
C HIS A 370 -9.05 -19.99 -11.08
N GLY A 371 -8.72 -19.93 -12.38
CA GLY A 371 -9.24 -20.84 -13.42
C GLY A 371 -10.30 -20.27 -14.38
N SER A 372 -10.52 -18.95 -14.42
CA SER A 372 -11.37 -18.31 -15.45
C SER A 372 -10.47 -17.63 -16.49
N ASN A 373 -10.31 -18.27 -17.65
CA ASN A 373 -9.16 -18.08 -18.55
C ASN A 373 -9.22 -16.87 -19.52
N SER A 374 -10.14 -15.92 -19.34
CA SER A 374 -10.35 -14.80 -20.28
C SER A 374 -10.68 -13.48 -19.60
N ILE A 375 -10.23 -13.30 -18.36
CA ILE A 375 -10.63 -12.19 -17.50
C ILE A 375 -9.40 -11.55 -16.88
N ILE A 376 -9.22 -10.24 -17.07
CA ILE A 376 -8.21 -9.46 -16.35
C ILE A 376 -8.75 -9.16 -14.96
N LYS A 377 -8.02 -9.57 -13.92
CA LYS A 377 -8.48 -9.49 -12.53
C LYS A 377 -7.53 -8.66 -11.67
N PHE A 378 -8.10 -7.81 -10.83
CA PHE A 378 -7.42 -7.18 -9.72
C PHE A 378 -8.25 -7.36 -8.45
N ALA A 379 -7.93 -8.37 -7.66
CA ALA A 379 -8.70 -8.74 -6.48
C ALA A 379 -10.15 -9.08 -6.87
N ASP A 380 -11.12 -8.35 -6.33
CA ASP A 380 -12.54 -8.43 -6.69
C ASP A 380 -12.89 -7.67 -7.97
N ASP A 381 -12.12 -6.64 -8.35
CA ASP A 381 -12.33 -5.91 -9.59
C ASP A 381 -11.99 -6.79 -10.80
N THR A 382 -12.95 -6.94 -11.69
CA THR A 382 -12.84 -7.79 -12.86
C THR A 382 -13.10 -6.97 -14.13
N THR A 383 -12.17 -7.04 -15.09
CA THR A 383 -12.31 -6.42 -16.41
C THR A 383 -12.39 -7.50 -17.49
N VAL A 384 -13.45 -7.44 -18.29
CA VAL A 384 -13.64 -8.29 -19.47
C VAL A 384 -13.53 -7.42 -20.70
N ILE A 385 -12.77 -7.89 -21.70
CA ILE A 385 -12.54 -7.17 -22.96
C ILE A 385 -13.08 -8.03 -24.10
N GLY A 386 -14.04 -7.50 -24.85
CA GLY A 386 -14.49 -8.05 -26.13
C GLY A 386 -13.89 -7.24 -27.28
N LEU A 387 -13.14 -7.91 -28.15
CA LEU A 387 -12.49 -7.31 -29.32
C LEU A 387 -13.20 -7.79 -30.58
N ILE A 388 -13.84 -6.87 -31.32
CA ILE A 388 -14.68 -7.19 -32.47
C ILE A 388 -14.04 -6.64 -33.74
N SER A 389 -14.00 -7.46 -34.79
CA SER A 389 -13.61 -7.06 -36.15
C SER A 389 -14.80 -7.22 -37.08
N ASP A 390 -14.93 -6.36 -38.08
CA ASP A 390 -15.91 -6.51 -39.16
C ASP A 390 -17.38 -6.55 -38.73
N ASN A 391 -17.71 -5.88 -37.62
CA ASN A 391 -19.06 -5.83 -37.02
C ASN A 391 -19.65 -7.22 -36.70
N ASP A 392 -18.81 -8.23 -36.51
CA ASP A 392 -19.25 -9.56 -36.14
C ASP A 392 -19.51 -9.64 -34.62
N GLU A 393 -20.70 -9.23 -34.19
CA GLU A 393 -21.11 -9.10 -32.77
C GLU A 393 -21.35 -10.45 -32.04
N ILE A 394 -21.01 -11.59 -32.66
CA ILE A 394 -21.40 -12.94 -32.20
C ILE A 394 -20.31 -13.64 -31.35
N ALA A 395 -19.17 -12.98 -31.06
CA ALA A 395 -18.02 -13.62 -30.37
C ALA A 395 -18.08 -13.60 -28.83
#